data_AF-A0AAJ2BJR2-F1
#
_entry.id   AF-A0AAJ2BJR2-F1
#
_cell.length_a   1.000
_cell.length_b   1.000
_cell.length_c   1.000
_cell.angle_alpha   90.00
_cell.angle_beta   90.00
_cell.angle_gamma   90.00
#
_symmetry.space_group_name_H-M   'P 1'
#
loop_
_entity.id
_entity.type
_entity.pdbx_description
1 polymer ?
#
loop_
_entity_poly.entity_id
_entity_poly.type
_entity_poly.pdbx_seq_one_letter_code
_entity_poly.pdbx_strand_id
1 'polypeptide(L)'
;MSLDLLELTQAASERELKRAYARLLKIHRPDEDPAAFQRLRQAYERTLAELQHAVDLDEEERTCAPATTLTELPPTVRFEPATPQSALVVPAAPAMPASATEPPVPVVPVKPAAPAAPIASIPRLADDWIPEEPRRVEALLEGDLDQGWEEARRSGLEHAFQLGLLQLCLADASFDRLDWARANLGWLTPGQPDYLGPAEAAFLASKLATRVLEQVRQALEHGREIEADRLLRAALADAWLQPLDQCSQFQTWMFELLERSGRWTPAFFDRLCALNGWSEERGHLPCSPERWAAIMHRCHAFALEASLRDQLAAPAKTPVQRATWFLFADLSDGQRRRWADEFTAEDWQACEDLAYDVADHPQLSTVLQSPYLAGWHAWKPRGGYWRWGYVYVWAMLSLTLSITQVKDPRHILEESLSILLLGPFFLVPLLLIVAYWLMHLWTDLTRLLASVDVALSAFLLPKYLTRRGSGVLMLRHVFPSLIPAGLVYLWSKTLPPPLGLVLALITVLGAVHFANVVTRGDSPASWVESGLYRLLRHRRRMKQVLAIFAGLVTLIVLRLVFR
;
A
#
# COMPACT_ATOMS: atom_id res chain seq x y z
N MET A 1 -13.82 33.47 21.27
CA MET A 1 -13.03 32.23 21.18
C MET A 1 -13.36 31.18 22.22
N SER A 2 -13.33 31.45 23.55
CA SER A 2 -13.61 30.39 24.54
C SER A 2 -15.06 29.90 24.51
N LEU A 3 -16.04 30.76 24.22
CA LEU A 3 -17.44 30.33 24.00
C LEU A 3 -17.63 29.59 22.67
N ASP A 4 -16.95 30.03 21.61
CA ASP A 4 -17.08 29.45 20.26
C ASP A 4 -16.51 28.02 20.17
N LEU A 5 -15.46 27.73 20.96
CA LEU A 5 -14.89 26.38 21.07
C LEU A 5 -15.83 25.42 21.83
N LEU A 6 -16.58 25.96 22.79
CA LEU A 6 -17.53 25.21 23.63
C LEU A 6 -18.73 24.71 22.81
N GLU A 7 -19.17 25.48 21.81
CA GLU A 7 -20.24 25.05 20.88
C GLU A 7 -19.86 23.85 20.01
N LEU A 8 -18.57 23.69 19.66
CA LEU A 8 -18.09 22.52 18.90
C LEU A 8 -18.05 21.28 19.78
N THR A 9 -17.59 21.41 21.03
CA THR A 9 -17.49 20.29 21.98
C THR A 9 -18.83 19.79 22.53
N GLN A 10 -19.90 20.57 22.39
CA GLN A 10 -21.25 20.20 22.85
C GLN A 10 -22.15 19.58 21.76
N ALA A 11 -21.65 19.41 20.53
CA ALA A 11 -22.43 18.84 19.44
C ALA A 11 -22.69 17.34 19.68
N ALA A 12 -23.97 16.94 19.76
CA ALA A 12 -24.37 15.56 20.06
C ALA A 12 -24.32 14.64 18.83
N SER A 13 -24.16 15.19 17.62
CA SER A 13 -24.11 14.41 16.37
C SER A 13 -23.20 15.05 15.32
N GLU A 14 -22.66 14.22 14.41
CA GLU A 14 -21.77 14.66 13.32
C GLU A 14 -22.40 15.75 12.43
N ARG A 15 -23.73 15.69 12.23
CA ARG A 15 -24.47 16.69 11.45
C ARG A 15 -24.54 18.06 12.14
N GLU A 16 -24.63 18.08 13.47
CA GLU A 16 -24.61 19.30 14.26
C GLU A 16 -23.21 19.90 14.33
N LEU A 17 -22.18 19.07 14.49
CA LEU A 17 -20.77 19.49 14.46
C LEU A 17 -20.41 20.17 13.13
N LYS A 18 -20.80 19.57 11.99
CA LYS A 18 -20.58 20.16 10.66
C LYS A 18 -21.29 21.49 10.46
N ARG A 19 -22.51 21.65 11.02
CA ARG A 19 -23.26 22.91 10.96
C ARG A 19 -22.64 23.99 11.83
N ALA A 20 -22.22 23.66 13.06
CA ALA A 20 -21.53 24.59 13.95
C ALA A 20 -20.21 25.06 13.35
N TYR A 21 -19.40 24.14 12.83
CA TYR A 21 -18.17 24.45 12.12
C TYR A 21 -18.39 25.35 10.91
N ALA A 22 -19.40 25.08 10.07
CA ALA A 22 -19.71 25.93 8.90
C ALA A 22 -20.19 27.34 9.28
N ARG A 23 -20.80 27.53 10.46
CA ARG A 23 -21.12 28.88 10.98
C ARG A 23 -19.86 29.61 11.44
N LEU A 24 -18.97 28.93 12.16
CA LEU A 24 -17.73 29.50 12.67
C LEU A 24 -16.72 29.81 11.55
N LEU A 25 -16.72 29.02 10.47
CA LEU A 25 -15.90 29.26 9.28
C LEU A 25 -16.26 30.56 8.54
N LYS A 26 -17.52 31.02 8.67
CA LYS A 26 -17.96 32.30 8.07
C LYS A 26 -17.46 33.51 8.85
N ILE A 27 -17.15 33.32 10.14
CA ILE A 27 -16.67 34.36 11.06
C ILE A 27 -15.14 34.37 11.09
N HIS A 28 -14.50 33.20 11.10
CA HIS A 28 -13.05 33.04 11.07
C HIS A 28 -12.59 32.66 9.67
N ARG A 29 -12.46 33.69 8.80
CA ARG A 29 -11.90 33.50 7.46
C ARG A 29 -10.38 33.30 7.55
N PRO A 30 -9.81 32.38 6.76
CA PRO A 30 -8.37 32.07 6.79
C PRO A 30 -7.49 33.26 6.40
N ASP A 31 -8.02 34.23 5.65
CA ASP A 31 -7.30 35.42 5.20
C ASP A 31 -7.19 36.51 6.28
N GLU A 32 -8.07 36.50 7.29
CA GLU A 32 -8.13 37.53 8.33
C GLU A 32 -7.44 37.11 9.64
N ASP A 33 -7.52 35.83 10.03
CA ASP A 33 -6.81 35.28 11.20
C ASP A 33 -6.45 33.79 11.00
N PRO A 34 -5.27 33.49 10.44
CA PRO A 34 -4.84 32.12 10.18
C PRO A 34 -4.63 31.30 11.47
N ALA A 35 -4.29 31.95 12.58
CA ALA A 35 -4.06 31.28 13.86
C ALA A 35 -5.38 30.92 14.57
N ALA A 36 -6.42 31.73 14.44
CA ALA A 36 -7.77 31.36 14.89
C ALA A 36 -8.37 30.26 14.02
N PHE A 37 -8.15 30.29 12.70
CA PHE A 37 -8.59 29.25 11.78
C PHE A 37 -7.97 27.88 12.10
N GLN A 38 -6.65 27.84 12.34
CA GLN A 38 -5.96 26.59 12.70
C GLN A 38 -6.50 26.01 14.02
N ARG A 39 -6.75 26.84 15.03
CA ARG A 39 -7.34 26.39 16.30
C ARG A 39 -8.76 25.87 16.14
N LEU A 40 -9.57 26.52 15.30
CA LEU A 40 -10.92 26.06 14.96
C LEU A 40 -10.90 24.71 14.24
N ARG A 41 -9.96 24.54 13.30
CA ARG A 41 -9.78 23.31 12.52
C ARG A 41 -9.36 22.14 13.41
N GLN A 42 -8.38 22.35 14.28
CA GLN A 42 -7.91 21.35 15.23
C GLN A 42 -9.00 20.92 16.22
N ALA A 43 -9.83 21.87 16.69
CA ALA A 43 -10.95 21.54 17.57
C ALA A 43 -12.01 20.69 16.85
N TYR A 44 -12.35 21.04 15.60
CA TYR A 44 -13.27 20.24 14.78
C TYR A 44 -12.77 18.82 14.53
N GLU A 45 -11.49 18.67 14.17
CA GLU A 45 -10.90 17.34 13.89
C GLU A 45 -10.85 16.46 15.14
N ARG A 46 -10.54 17.02 16.31
CA ARG A 46 -10.58 16.30 17.59
C ARG A 46 -11.98 15.81 17.93
N THR A 47 -12.98 16.69 17.88
CA THR A 47 -14.36 16.29 18.22
C THR A 47 -14.96 15.33 17.19
N LEU A 48 -14.56 15.42 15.91
CA LEU A 48 -14.97 14.45 14.90
C LEU A 48 -14.39 13.05 15.18
N ALA A 49 -13.12 12.98 15.57
CA ALA A 49 -12.47 11.73 15.95
C ALA A 49 -13.12 11.10 17.20
N GLU A 50 -13.47 11.90 18.20
CA GLU A 50 -14.19 11.45 19.39
C GLU A 50 -15.59 10.90 19.07
N LEU A 51 -16.34 11.57 18.19
CA LEU A 51 -17.66 11.09 17.74
C LEU A 51 -17.58 9.80 16.91
N GLN A 52 -16.56 9.66 16.05
CA GLN A 52 -16.34 8.43 15.28
C GLN A 52 -15.96 7.28 16.21
N HIS A 53 -15.07 7.53 17.16
CA HIS A 53 -14.66 6.52 18.13
C HIS A 53 -15.81 6.08 19.05
N ALA A 54 -16.72 6.99 19.44
CA ALA A 54 -17.91 6.65 20.19
C ALA A 54 -18.89 5.76 19.38
N VAL A 55 -19.03 5.99 18.07
CA VAL A 55 -19.84 5.15 17.18
C VAL A 55 -19.25 3.76 17.03
N ASP A 56 -17.93 3.65 16.90
CA ASP A 56 -17.23 2.36 16.79
C ASP A 56 -17.38 1.55 18.09
N LEU A 57 -17.28 2.20 19.26
CA LEU A 57 -17.49 1.55 20.56
C LEU A 57 -18.96 1.09 20.75
N ASP A 58 -19.94 1.89 20.33
CA ASP A 58 -21.36 1.50 20.35
C ASP A 58 -21.66 0.32 19.40
N GLU A 59 -20.95 0.22 18.26
CA GLU A 59 -21.06 -0.92 17.32
C GLU A 59 -20.39 -2.19 17.86
N GLU A 60 -19.25 -2.06 18.54
CA GLU A 60 -18.54 -3.16 19.21
C GLU A 60 -19.33 -3.70 20.42
N GLU A 61 -19.95 -2.82 21.22
CA GLU A 61 -20.77 -3.21 22.37
C GLU A 61 -22.08 -3.90 21.93
N ARG A 62 -22.65 -3.48 20.78
CA ARG A 62 -23.80 -4.14 20.14
C ARG A 62 -23.47 -5.50 19.52
N THR A 63 -22.22 -5.75 19.14
CA THR A 63 -21.79 -7.05 18.60
C THR A 63 -21.42 -8.07 19.69
N CYS A 64 -21.21 -7.62 20.94
CA CYS A 64 -20.87 -8.50 22.08
C CYS A 64 -22.04 -8.81 23.05
N ALA A 65 -23.20 -8.16 22.95
CA ALA A 65 -24.34 -8.42 23.84
C ALA A 65 -25.26 -9.57 23.35
N PRO A 66 -25.70 -10.51 24.21
CA PRO A 66 -26.63 -11.57 23.82
C PRO A 66 -28.04 -11.00 23.59
N ALA A 67 -28.63 -11.38 22.46
CA ALA A 67 -29.94 -10.89 22.01
C ALA A 67 -31.07 -11.17 23.02
N THR A 68 -31.75 -10.11 23.47
CA THR A 68 -33.13 -10.18 23.94
C THR A 68 -33.97 -9.17 23.16
N THR A 69 -35.09 -9.66 22.65
CA THR A 69 -35.98 -9.10 21.63
C THR A 69 -36.80 -7.89 22.11
N LEU A 70 -37.08 -6.90 21.23
CA LEU A 70 -38.43 -6.50 20.75
C LEU A 70 -38.41 -5.17 19.94
N THR A 71 -38.81 -5.29 18.67
CA THR A 71 -39.71 -4.43 17.87
C THR A 71 -39.51 -2.91 17.81
N GLU A 72 -39.08 -2.39 16.65
CA GLU A 72 -39.87 -1.48 15.80
C GLU A 72 -39.21 -1.24 14.43
N LEU A 73 -39.99 -1.35 13.35
CA LEU A 73 -39.63 -1.10 11.94
C LEU A 73 -39.93 0.37 11.57
N PRO A 74 -39.14 0.97 10.66
CA PRO A 74 -39.69 1.87 9.65
C PRO A 74 -39.24 1.52 8.21
N PRO A 75 -39.83 2.13 7.16
CA PRO A 75 -40.29 1.39 6.00
C PRO A 75 -39.29 1.27 4.84
N THR A 76 -39.52 0.20 4.09
CA THR A 76 -39.01 -0.19 2.78
C THR A 76 -38.94 0.96 1.76
N VAL A 77 -37.73 1.32 1.33
CA VAL A 77 -37.49 1.86 -0.01
C VAL A 77 -36.95 0.73 -0.88
N ARG A 78 -37.77 0.36 -1.86
CA ARG A 78 -37.55 -0.69 -2.84
C ARG A 78 -36.57 -0.18 -3.90
N PHE A 79 -35.34 -0.69 -3.93
CA PHE A 79 -34.46 -0.53 -5.09
C PHE A 79 -34.48 -1.81 -5.94
N GLU A 80 -34.95 -1.65 -7.16
CA GLU A 80 -35.04 -2.65 -8.22
C GLU A 80 -33.65 -2.80 -8.91
N PRO A 81 -33.23 -4.01 -9.30
CA PRO A 81 -31.88 -4.24 -9.81
C PRO A 81 -31.80 -3.95 -11.32
N ALA A 82 -30.95 -2.99 -11.72
CA ALA A 82 -30.61 -2.78 -13.11
C ALA A 82 -29.41 -3.64 -13.52
N THR A 83 -29.62 -4.54 -14.49
CA THR A 83 -28.58 -5.22 -15.29
C THR A 83 -27.82 -4.21 -16.19
N PRO A 84 -26.62 -4.57 -16.68
CA PRO A 84 -25.54 -3.65 -16.99
C PRO A 84 -25.69 -2.99 -18.37
N GLN A 85 -25.42 -1.69 -18.44
CA GLN A 85 -25.22 -0.98 -19.69
C GLN A 85 -23.87 -0.24 -19.68
N SER A 86 -23.09 -0.55 -20.72
CA SER A 86 -22.02 0.19 -21.38
C SER A 86 -21.19 1.21 -20.59
N ALA A 87 -19.90 0.86 -20.48
CA ALA A 87 -18.74 1.70 -20.80
C ALA A 87 -18.98 3.22 -20.82
N LEU A 88 -18.60 3.88 -19.72
CA LEU A 88 -18.36 5.32 -19.70
C LEU A 88 -17.07 5.60 -20.50
N VAL A 89 -17.30 6.14 -21.69
CA VAL A 89 -16.33 6.85 -22.51
C VAL A 89 -15.82 8.06 -21.72
N VAL A 90 -14.50 8.13 -21.60
CA VAL A 90 -13.75 9.32 -21.16
C VAL A 90 -14.05 10.47 -22.13
N PRO A 91 -14.56 11.64 -21.69
CA PRO A 91 -14.58 12.80 -22.56
C PRO A 91 -13.14 13.34 -22.65
N ALA A 92 -12.58 13.21 -23.86
CA ALA A 92 -11.31 13.76 -24.25
C ALA A 92 -11.27 15.27 -24.03
N ALA A 93 -10.09 15.75 -23.62
CA ALA A 93 -9.73 17.15 -23.55
C ALA A 93 -10.07 17.89 -24.86
N PRO A 94 -10.60 19.12 -24.80
CA PRO A 94 -10.83 19.90 -26.01
C PRO A 94 -9.49 20.31 -26.61
N ALA A 95 -9.27 19.89 -27.85
CA ALA A 95 -8.19 20.35 -28.70
C ALA A 95 -8.33 21.86 -28.97
N MET A 96 -7.22 22.57 -28.80
CA MET A 96 -6.98 23.92 -29.28
C MET A 96 -7.34 24.04 -30.78
N PRO A 97 -8.23 24.96 -31.19
CA PRO A 97 -8.37 25.34 -32.58
C PRO A 97 -7.25 26.31 -33.01
N ALA A 98 -6.73 26.05 -34.20
CA ALA A 98 -5.83 26.92 -34.94
C ALA A 98 -6.49 28.27 -35.29
N SER A 99 -5.63 29.28 -35.41
CA SER A 99 -5.79 30.59 -36.08
C SER A 99 -7.16 30.98 -36.61
N ALA A 100 -7.72 32.03 -36.01
CA ALA A 100 -8.59 32.97 -36.72
C ALA A 100 -8.26 34.41 -36.25
N THR A 101 -7.46 35.06 -37.08
CA THR A 101 -7.58 36.46 -37.54
C THR A 101 -8.34 37.43 -36.64
N GLU A 102 -7.59 38.31 -35.98
CA GLU A 102 -8.09 39.54 -35.35
C GLU A 102 -8.24 40.65 -36.42
N PRO A 103 -9.22 41.58 -36.31
CA PRO A 103 -9.51 42.61 -37.32
C PRO A 103 -8.40 43.68 -37.41
N PRO A 104 -8.23 44.33 -38.57
CA PRO A 104 -7.14 45.27 -38.79
C PRO A 104 -7.35 46.59 -38.04
N VAL A 105 -6.34 46.99 -37.29
CA VAL A 105 -6.18 48.35 -36.76
C VAL A 105 -6.00 49.33 -37.94
N PRO A 106 -6.61 50.54 -37.95
CA PRO A 106 -6.48 51.47 -39.06
C PRO A 106 -5.03 51.95 -39.19
N VAL A 107 -4.39 51.59 -40.30
CA VAL A 107 -3.08 52.08 -40.71
C VAL A 107 -3.24 53.55 -41.09
N VAL A 108 -2.65 54.45 -40.31
CA VAL A 108 -2.37 55.83 -40.75
C VAL A 108 -1.41 55.73 -41.94
N PRO A 109 -1.72 56.31 -43.12
CA PRO A 109 -0.85 56.22 -44.27
C PRO A 109 0.39 57.08 -44.03
N VAL A 110 1.51 56.43 -43.72
CA VAL A 110 2.83 57.04 -43.82
C VAL A 110 3.15 57.18 -45.31
N LYS A 111 3.11 58.43 -45.77
CA LYS A 111 3.51 58.86 -47.10
C LYS A 111 4.94 58.35 -47.41
N PRO A 112 5.17 57.63 -48.53
CA PRO A 112 6.50 57.18 -48.89
C PRO A 112 7.34 58.38 -49.30
N ALA A 113 8.29 58.75 -48.45
CA ALA A 113 9.33 59.70 -48.80
C ALA A 113 10.48 58.92 -49.45
N ALA A 114 10.64 59.18 -50.75
CA ALA A 114 11.78 59.04 -51.65
C ALA A 114 12.87 57.97 -51.38
N PRO A 115 13.32 57.25 -52.42
CA PRO A 115 14.44 56.31 -52.32
C PRO A 115 15.67 57.01 -51.75
N ALA A 116 16.22 56.43 -50.69
CA ALA A 116 17.51 56.82 -50.15
C ALA A 116 18.51 56.88 -51.29
N ALA A 117 19.15 58.04 -51.41
CA ALA A 117 20.32 58.25 -52.25
C ALA A 117 21.31 57.09 -52.03
N PRO A 118 22.06 56.69 -53.08
CA PRO A 118 23.03 55.61 -52.96
C PRO A 118 23.89 55.86 -51.72
N ILE A 119 24.05 54.80 -50.92
CA ILE A 119 24.97 54.73 -49.78
C ILE A 119 26.21 55.53 -50.18
N ALA A 120 26.32 56.75 -49.65
CA ALA A 120 27.57 57.48 -49.70
C ALA A 120 28.52 56.53 -49.01
N SER A 121 29.45 56.02 -49.81
CA SER A 121 30.50 55.13 -49.38
C SER A 121 30.98 55.67 -48.04
N ILE A 122 30.80 54.91 -46.96
CA ILE A 122 31.61 55.11 -45.77
C ILE A 122 33.01 55.23 -46.36
N PRO A 123 33.71 56.38 -46.22
CA PRO A 123 35.08 56.42 -46.69
C PRO A 123 35.71 55.23 -45.99
N ARG A 124 36.28 54.30 -46.78
CA ARG A 124 37.36 53.44 -46.29
C ARG A 124 38.46 54.42 -45.89
N LEU A 125 38.27 55.06 -44.73
CA LEU A 125 39.36 55.48 -43.91
C LEU A 125 40.11 54.18 -43.67
N ALA A 126 41.37 54.28 -44.04
CA ALA A 126 42.42 53.29 -44.00
C ALA A 126 42.30 52.24 -42.89
N ASP A 127 43.01 51.14 -43.12
CA ASP A 127 43.46 50.11 -42.18
C ASP A 127 44.14 50.65 -40.89
N ASP A 128 43.61 51.68 -40.25
CA ASP A 128 44.23 52.38 -39.14
C ASP A 128 43.52 52.09 -37.81
N TRP A 129 44.28 51.40 -36.97
CA TRP A 129 44.18 51.39 -35.51
C TRP A 129 42.97 50.67 -34.89
N ILE A 130 43.03 49.33 -34.85
CA ILE A 130 42.46 48.63 -33.68
C ILE A 130 43.22 49.19 -32.46
N PRO A 131 42.54 49.67 -31.40
CA PRO A 131 43.24 50.14 -30.22
C PRO A 131 44.23 49.05 -29.76
N GLU A 132 45.50 49.40 -29.61
CA GLU A 132 46.58 48.46 -29.26
C GLU A 132 46.30 47.75 -27.91
N GLU A 133 45.49 48.40 -27.07
CA GLU A 133 45.13 47.98 -25.72
C GLU A 133 44.40 46.61 -25.66
N PRO A 134 43.27 46.37 -26.35
CA PRO A 134 42.60 45.07 -26.32
C PRO A 134 43.46 43.90 -26.80
N ARG A 135 44.27 44.06 -27.87
CA ARG A 135 45.18 42.97 -28.30
C ARG A 135 46.30 42.71 -27.30
N ARG A 136 46.84 43.76 -26.66
CA ARG A 136 47.84 43.60 -25.61
C ARG A 136 47.25 42.87 -24.40
N VAL A 137 46.04 43.21 -24.00
CA VAL A 137 45.33 42.54 -22.89
C VAL A 137 45.04 41.07 -23.23
N GLU A 138 44.56 40.77 -24.44
CA GLU A 138 44.37 39.39 -24.90
C GLU A 138 45.66 38.57 -24.80
N ALA A 139 46.79 39.11 -25.27
CA ALA A 139 48.08 38.44 -25.18
C ALA A 139 48.53 38.19 -23.73
N LEU A 140 48.21 39.10 -22.80
CA LEU A 140 48.51 38.92 -21.36
C LEU A 140 47.63 37.84 -20.71
N LEU A 141 46.41 37.63 -21.21
CA LEU A 141 45.44 36.65 -20.68
C LEU A 141 45.63 35.23 -21.25
N GLU A 142 46.34 35.10 -22.37
CA GLU A 142 46.71 33.80 -22.97
C GLU A 142 47.92 33.14 -22.28
N GLY A 143 48.79 33.95 -21.67
CA GLY A 143 50.00 33.50 -20.97
C GLY A 143 49.77 33.07 -19.51
N ASP A 144 50.86 33.06 -18.73
CA ASP A 144 50.81 32.89 -17.28
C ASP A 144 50.09 34.09 -16.63
N LEU A 145 48.97 33.82 -15.95
CA LEU A 145 48.11 34.84 -15.38
C LEU A 145 48.81 35.68 -14.31
N ASP A 146 49.76 35.10 -13.56
CA ASP A 146 50.52 35.84 -12.55
C ASP A 146 51.42 36.89 -13.21
N GLN A 147 52.13 36.49 -14.27
CA GLN A 147 53.00 37.39 -15.05
C GLN A 147 52.18 38.42 -15.83
N GLY A 148 51.07 38.00 -16.43
CA GLY A 148 50.14 38.86 -17.16
C GLY A 148 49.53 39.93 -16.26
N TRP A 149 49.17 39.57 -15.02
CA TRP A 149 48.63 40.48 -14.03
C TRP A 149 49.65 41.51 -13.53
N GLU A 150 50.90 41.09 -13.27
CA GLU A 150 51.96 42.03 -12.92
C GLU A 150 52.25 43.04 -14.04
N GLU A 151 52.31 42.57 -15.28
CA GLU A 151 52.59 43.42 -16.44
C GLU A 151 51.43 44.39 -16.72
N ALA A 152 50.18 43.92 -16.58
CA ALA A 152 49.00 44.79 -16.64
C ALA A 152 49.06 45.90 -15.59
N ARG A 153 49.53 45.58 -14.36
CA ARG A 153 49.71 46.57 -13.29
C ARG A 153 50.82 47.57 -13.58
N ARG A 154 51.96 47.12 -14.10
CA ARG A 154 53.06 48.02 -14.50
C ARG A 154 52.65 48.96 -15.63
N SER A 155 51.75 48.51 -16.50
CA SER A 155 51.29 49.24 -17.68
C SER A 155 50.02 50.07 -17.45
N GLY A 156 49.42 50.05 -16.25
CA GLY A 156 48.17 50.77 -15.95
C GLY A 156 46.93 50.21 -16.68
N LEU A 157 46.97 48.93 -17.06
CA LEU A 157 45.91 48.22 -17.78
C LEU A 157 45.09 47.30 -16.86
N GLU A 158 45.08 47.52 -15.55
CA GLU A 158 44.48 46.57 -14.59
C GLU A 158 43.00 46.32 -14.88
N HIS A 159 42.23 47.39 -15.11
CA HIS A 159 40.80 47.29 -15.33
C HIS A 159 40.46 46.56 -16.64
N ALA A 160 41.21 46.83 -17.70
CA ALA A 160 41.04 46.15 -18.99
C ALA A 160 41.38 44.65 -18.89
N PHE A 161 42.45 44.31 -18.15
CA PHE A 161 42.81 42.92 -17.86
C PHE A 161 41.72 42.19 -17.08
N GLN A 162 41.19 42.81 -16.02
CA GLN A 162 40.12 42.23 -15.21
C GLN A 162 38.83 41.97 -16.01
N LEU A 163 38.41 42.93 -16.85
CA LEU A 163 37.24 42.77 -17.71
C LEU A 163 37.48 41.71 -18.80
N GLY A 164 38.66 41.66 -19.40
CA GLY A 164 39.03 40.62 -20.35
C GLY A 164 39.02 39.22 -19.73
N LEU A 165 39.58 39.08 -18.51
CA LEU A 165 39.53 37.83 -17.75
C LEU A 165 38.10 37.42 -17.43
N LEU A 166 37.23 38.37 -17.07
CA LEU A 166 35.81 38.10 -16.84
C LEU A 166 35.13 37.57 -18.10
N GLN A 167 35.32 38.22 -19.24
CA GLN A 167 34.75 37.75 -20.51
C GLN A 167 35.25 36.34 -20.87
N LEU A 168 36.53 36.05 -20.66
CA LEU A 168 37.07 34.70 -20.85
C LEU A 168 36.43 33.69 -19.89
N CYS A 169 36.30 33.99 -18.60
CA CYS A 169 35.64 33.08 -17.65
C CYS A 169 34.15 32.87 -17.94
N LEU A 170 33.47 33.88 -18.51
CA LEU A 170 32.08 33.74 -18.96
C LEU A 170 31.99 32.84 -20.20
N ALA A 171 32.88 33.00 -21.17
CA ALA A 171 32.88 32.26 -22.44
C ALA A 171 33.48 30.84 -22.35
N ASP A 172 34.53 30.66 -21.55
CA ASP A 172 35.33 29.43 -21.47
C ASP A 172 34.79 28.45 -20.43
N ALA A 173 35.00 27.16 -20.66
CA ALA A 173 34.70 26.08 -19.71
C ALA A 173 35.85 25.79 -18.72
N SER A 174 37.04 26.38 -18.94
CA SER A 174 38.18 26.19 -18.03
C SER A 174 37.94 26.80 -16.65
N PHE A 175 38.25 26.02 -15.62
CA PHE A 175 38.16 26.48 -14.23
C PHE A 175 39.45 27.13 -13.72
N ASP A 176 40.58 26.96 -14.39
CA ASP A 176 41.89 27.44 -13.90
C ASP A 176 41.92 28.97 -13.77
N ARG A 177 41.37 29.67 -14.78
CA ARG A 177 41.22 31.13 -14.79
C ARG A 177 40.28 31.62 -13.68
N LEU A 178 39.19 30.89 -13.45
CA LEU A 178 38.22 31.21 -12.41
C LEU A 178 38.81 30.99 -11.01
N ASP A 179 39.53 29.89 -10.80
CA ASP A 179 40.21 29.59 -9.54
C ASP A 179 41.29 30.65 -9.25
N TRP A 180 42.05 31.05 -10.27
CA TRP A 180 43.02 32.14 -10.15
C TRP A 180 42.34 33.48 -9.81
N ALA A 181 41.25 33.84 -10.49
CA ALA A 181 40.52 35.08 -10.24
C ALA A 181 39.91 35.12 -8.82
N ARG A 182 39.44 33.98 -8.31
CA ARG A 182 38.97 33.86 -6.93
C ARG A 182 40.11 34.06 -5.93
N ALA A 183 41.26 33.44 -6.17
CA ALA A 183 42.41 33.51 -5.28
C ALA A 183 43.05 34.91 -5.24
N ASN A 184 43.12 35.60 -6.39
CA ASN A 184 43.91 36.83 -6.54
C ASN A 184 43.06 38.11 -6.64
N LEU A 185 41.82 38.03 -7.11
CA LEU A 185 40.93 39.19 -7.32
C LEU A 185 39.71 39.21 -6.39
N GLY A 186 39.59 38.24 -5.49
CA GLY A 186 38.49 38.18 -4.51
C GLY A 186 37.11 37.94 -5.13
N TRP A 187 37.04 37.36 -6.33
CA TRP A 187 35.76 37.06 -6.98
C TRP A 187 34.90 36.11 -6.15
N LEU A 188 33.58 36.33 -6.19
CA LEU A 188 32.58 35.53 -5.46
C LEU A 188 32.79 35.51 -3.94
N THR A 189 33.39 36.58 -3.40
CA THR A 189 33.49 36.81 -1.96
C THR A 189 32.60 38.01 -1.58
N PRO A 190 32.29 38.23 -0.29
CA PRO A 190 31.54 39.41 0.13
C PRO A 190 32.20 40.75 -0.27
N GLY A 191 33.51 40.75 -0.53
CA GLY A 191 34.27 41.91 -1.02
C GLY A 191 34.58 41.86 -2.51
N GLN A 192 33.67 41.30 -3.32
CA GLN A 192 33.87 41.21 -4.77
C GLN A 192 33.99 42.59 -5.43
N PRO A 193 34.71 42.71 -6.56
CA PRO A 193 34.93 43.99 -7.22
C PRO A 193 33.68 44.51 -7.95
N ASP A 194 33.53 45.83 -8.04
CA ASP A 194 32.33 46.50 -8.58
C ASP A 194 32.00 46.15 -10.04
N TYR A 195 32.99 45.73 -10.82
CA TYR A 195 32.78 45.31 -12.21
C TYR A 195 32.14 43.92 -12.34
N LEU A 196 32.16 43.12 -11.27
CA LEU A 196 31.51 41.81 -11.25
C LEU A 196 30.06 41.99 -10.83
N GLY A 197 29.19 42.15 -11.83
CA GLY A 197 27.76 42.28 -11.63
C GLY A 197 27.12 41.02 -11.03
N PRO A 198 25.88 41.14 -10.50
CA PRO A 198 25.20 40.03 -9.83
C PRO A 198 24.86 38.89 -10.80
N ALA A 199 24.58 39.18 -12.07
CA ALA A 199 24.26 38.17 -13.07
C ALA A 199 25.49 37.36 -13.48
N GLU A 200 26.63 38.03 -13.66
CA GLU A 200 27.92 37.40 -13.96
C GLU A 200 28.39 36.57 -12.77
N ALA A 201 28.29 37.12 -11.55
CA ALA A 201 28.61 36.38 -10.32
C ALA A 201 27.73 35.13 -10.18
N ALA A 202 26.42 35.25 -10.44
CA ALA A 202 25.50 34.11 -10.40
C ALA A 202 25.85 33.03 -11.42
N PHE A 203 26.21 33.43 -12.64
CA PHE A 203 26.63 32.51 -13.69
C PHE A 203 27.94 31.78 -13.34
N LEU A 204 28.95 32.50 -12.83
CA LEU A 204 30.22 31.90 -12.42
C LEU A 204 30.04 30.97 -11.21
N ALA A 205 29.21 31.34 -10.24
CA ALA A 205 28.85 30.48 -9.12
C ALA A 205 28.14 29.20 -9.58
N SER A 206 27.23 29.29 -10.56
CA SER A 206 26.58 28.13 -11.18
C SER A 206 27.58 27.19 -11.87
N LYS A 207 28.60 27.73 -12.56
CA LYS A 207 29.70 26.92 -13.11
C LYS A 207 30.45 26.16 -12.02
N LEU A 208 30.81 26.82 -10.91
CA LEU A 208 31.49 26.18 -9.79
C LEU A 208 30.62 25.11 -9.13
N ALA A 209 29.33 25.40 -8.90
CA ALA A 209 28.37 24.44 -8.38
C ALA A 209 28.31 23.19 -9.27
N THR A 210 28.26 23.37 -10.59
CA THR A 210 28.25 22.26 -11.55
C THR A 210 29.51 21.41 -11.43
N ARG A 211 30.71 22.01 -11.32
CA ARG A 211 31.97 21.28 -11.10
C ARG A 211 31.94 20.45 -9.82
N VAL A 212 31.53 21.05 -8.71
CA VAL A 212 31.47 20.39 -7.40
C VAL A 212 30.48 19.21 -7.46
N LEU A 213 29.27 19.45 -7.95
CA LEU A 213 28.23 18.41 -8.03
C LEU A 213 28.61 17.28 -8.97
N GLU A 214 29.35 17.56 -10.04
CA GLU A 214 29.88 16.54 -10.94
C GLU A 214 30.96 15.67 -10.26
N GLN A 215 31.85 16.26 -9.46
CA GLN A 215 32.80 15.51 -8.64
C GLN A 215 32.09 14.64 -7.58
N VAL A 216 31.05 15.19 -6.95
CA VAL A 216 30.20 14.45 -5.99
C VAL A 216 29.49 13.29 -6.68
N ARG A 217 28.90 13.51 -7.87
CA ARG A 217 28.29 12.46 -8.69
C ARG A 217 29.26 11.33 -8.98
N GLN A 218 30.47 11.66 -9.44
CA GLN A 218 31.52 10.68 -9.72
C GLN A 218 31.93 9.91 -8.47
N ALA A 219 32.09 10.58 -7.33
CA ALA A 219 32.39 9.93 -6.06
C ALA A 219 31.29 8.93 -5.66
N LEU A 220 30.02 9.33 -5.75
CA LEU A 220 28.87 8.47 -5.46
C LEU A 220 28.78 7.26 -6.41
N GLU A 221 29.03 7.42 -7.70
CA GLU A 221 29.01 6.32 -8.67
C GLU A 221 30.05 5.23 -8.38
N HIS A 222 31.19 5.62 -7.80
CA HIS A 222 32.26 4.73 -7.34
C HIS A 222 32.07 4.26 -5.88
N GLY A 223 30.95 4.60 -5.22
CA GLY A 223 30.69 4.25 -3.82
C GLY A 223 31.56 4.98 -2.79
N ARG A 224 32.23 6.08 -3.20
CA ARG A 224 33.12 6.89 -2.34
C ARG A 224 32.33 7.98 -1.61
N GLU A 225 31.36 7.58 -0.79
CA GLU A 225 30.48 8.51 -0.08
C GLU A 225 31.19 9.47 0.90
N ILE A 226 32.30 9.03 1.49
CA ILE A 226 33.11 9.87 2.40
C ILE A 226 33.78 11.01 1.62
N GLU A 227 34.19 10.75 0.38
CA GLU A 227 34.76 11.76 -0.50
C GLU A 227 33.68 12.74 -0.96
N ALA A 228 32.50 12.24 -1.33
CA ALA A 228 31.33 13.06 -1.66
C ALA A 228 30.94 14.01 -0.50
N ASP A 229 30.83 13.48 0.73
CA ASP A 229 30.54 14.29 1.93
C ASP A 229 31.62 15.35 2.19
N ARG A 230 32.91 15.01 2.02
CA ARG A 230 34.02 15.96 2.16
C ARG A 230 33.92 17.10 1.13
N LEU A 231 33.64 16.78 -0.13
CA LEU A 231 33.49 17.78 -1.21
C LEU A 231 32.34 18.75 -0.92
N LEU A 232 31.20 18.25 -0.47
CA LEU A 232 30.04 19.07 -0.12
C LEU A 232 30.31 19.97 1.09
N ARG A 233 30.95 19.45 2.14
CA ARG A 233 31.35 20.26 3.31
C ARG A 233 32.33 21.36 2.91
N ALA A 234 33.30 21.04 2.07
CA ALA A 234 34.27 22.03 1.58
C ALA A 234 33.57 23.13 0.78
N ALA A 235 32.63 22.77 -0.10
CA ALA A 235 31.86 23.74 -0.88
C ALA A 235 31.00 24.65 -0.01
N LEU A 236 30.22 24.08 0.93
CA LEU A 236 29.34 24.85 1.82
C LEU A 236 30.11 25.77 2.79
N ALA A 237 31.39 25.49 3.06
CA ALA A 237 32.25 26.36 3.84
C ALA A 237 32.89 27.50 3.03
N ASP A 238 32.79 27.46 1.70
CA ASP A 238 33.43 28.40 0.79
C ASP A 238 32.65 29.73 0.69
N ALA A 239 33.36 30.81 0.35
CA ALA A 239 32.81 32.17 0.35
C ALA A 239 31.69 32.38 -0.69
N TRP A 240 31.73 31.66 -1.80
CA TRP A 240 30.77 31.81 -2.90
C TRP A 240 29.36 31.30 -2.58
N LEU A 241 29.20 30.49 -1.51
CA LEU A 241 27.91 30.02 -0.99
C LEU A 241 27.43 30.76 0.27
N GLN A 242 28.15 31.80 0.71
CA GLN A 242 27.68 32.65 1.80
C GLN A 242 26.38 33.42 1.46
N PRO A 243 26.16 33.91 0.22
CA PRO A 243 24.87 34.51 -0.15
C PRO A 243 23.72 33.49 -0.09
N LEU A 244 22.62 33.89 0.55
CA LEU A 244 21.48 32.99 0.80
C LEU A 244 20.87 32.42 -0.48
N ASP A 245 20.73 33.24 -1.52
CA ASP A 245 20.14 32.81 -2.80
C ASP A 245 20.97 31.71 -3.46
N GLN A 246 22.30 31.83 -3.41
CA GLN A 246 23.23 30.85 -3.97
C GLN A 246 23.23 29.56 -3.17
N CYS A 247 23.19 29.66 -1.84
CA CYS A 247 23.06 28.50 -0.97
C CYS A 247 21.76 27.73 -1.23
N SER A 248 20.63 28.43 -1.37
CA SER A 248 19.32 27.84 -1.68
C SER A 248 19.31 27.15 -3.05
N GLN A 249 19.87 27.80 -4.07
CA GLN A 249 19.98 27.21 -5.40
C GLN A 249 20.89 25.98 -5.40
N PHE A 250 22.02 26.03 -4.71
CA PHE A 250 22.93 24.90 -4.57
C PHE A 250 22.28 23.71 -3.86
N GLN A 251 21.50 23.97 -2.80
CA GLN A 251 20.71 22.94 -2.11
C GLN A 251 19.67 22.28 -3.03
N THR A 252 19.02 23.07 -3.89
CA THR A 252 18.09 22.54 -4.89
C THR A 252 18.79 21.60 -5.87
N TRP A 253 19.97 21.99 -6.37
CA TRP A 253 20.76 21.14 -7.27
C TRP A 253 21.36 19.91 -6.59
N MET A 254 21.74 19.99 -5.31
CA MET A 254 22.11 18.82 -4.52
C MET A 254 20.96 17.81 -4.44
N PHE A 255 19.73 18.28 -4.24
CA PHE A 255 18.56 17.41 -4.21
C PHE A 255 18.29 16.77 -5.58
N GLU A 256 18.37 17.54 -6.67
CA GLU A 256 18.24 16.99 -8.03
C GLU A 256 19.31 15.92 -8.33
N LEU A 257 20.52 16.09 -7.81
CA LEU A 257 21.58 15.09 -7.93
C LEU A 257 21.18 13.77 -7.24
N LEU A 258 20.55 13.82 -6.06
CA LEU A 258 20.08 12.61 -5.37
C LEU A 258 18.96 11.90 -6.13
N GLU A 259 18.06 12.65 -6.75
CA GLU A 259 16.97 12.10 -7.57
C GLU A 259 17.51 11.39 -8.82
N ARG A 260 18.51 11.99 -9.47
CA ARG A 260 19.15 11.42 -10.67
C ARG A 260 20.10 10.28 -10.36
N SER A 261 20.74 10.30 -9.20
CA SER A 261 21.72 9.28 -8.80
C SER A 261 21.06 8.15 -7.98
N GLY A 262 21.13 6.93 -8.51
CA GLY A 262 20.63 5.72 -7.80
C GLY A 262 21.63 5.12 -6.81
N ARG A 263 22.85 5.67 -6.68
CA ARG A 263 23.97 5.04 -5.96
C ARG A 263 24.40 5.86 -4.74
N TRP A 264 23.52 5.90 -3.74
CA TRP A 264 23.80 6.47 -2.42
C TRP A 264 23.01 5.69 -1.37
N THR A 265 23.53 5.65 -0.14
CA THR A 265 22.90 4.98 1.00
C THR A 265 22.06 5.94 1.85
N PRO A 266 21.04 5.45 2.59
CA PRO A 266 20.29 6.27 3.54
C PRO A 266 21.20 7.00 4.54
N ALA A 267 22.29 6.35 4.98
CA ALA A 267 23.26 6.98 5.88
C ALA A 267 23.97 8.21 5.26
N PHE A 268 24.22 8.21 3.95
CA PHE A 268 24.71 9.40 3.24
C PHE A 268 23.66 10.51 3.21
N PHE A 269 22.41 10.15 2.91
CA PHE A 269 21.30 11.09 2.92
C PHE A 269 21.11 11.73 4.31
N ASP A 270 21.17 10.95 5.38
CA ASP A 270 21.09 11.47 6.76
C ASP A 270 22.21 12.46 7.08
N ARG A 271 23.44 12.18 6.64
CA ARG A 271 24.57 13.12 6.78
C ARG A 271 24.34 14.41 6.01
N LEU A 272 23.76 14.32 4.82
CA LEU A 272 23.43 15.48 3.98
C LEU A 272 22.29 16.33 4.58
N CYS A 273 21.27 15.68 5.14
CA CYS A 273 20.20 16.35 5.88
C CYS A 273 20.76 17.09 7.10
N ALA A 274 21.64 16.43 7.88
CA ALA A 274 22.31 17.05 9.02
C ALA A 274 23.20 18.24 8.62
N LEU A 275 23.88 18.14 7.47
CA LEU A 275 24.75 19.19 6.94
C LEU A 275 23.97 20.46 6.54
N ASN A 276 22.80 20.30 5.93
CA ASN A 276 21.98 21.42 5.44
C ASN A 276 20.84 21.82 6.39
N GLY A 277 20.68 21.11 7.50
CA GLY A 277 19.56 21.30 8.42
C GLY A 277 18.21 20.99 7.79
N TRP A 278 18.15 20.07 6.82
CA TRP A 278 16.89 19.66 6.19
C TRP A 278 16.04 18.86 7.17
N SER A 279 14.80 19.29 7.36
CA SER A 279 13.88 18.64 8.28
C SER A 279 12.44 18.99 7.91
N GLU A 280 11.63 17.95 7.73
CA GLU A 280 10.19 18.09 7.50
C GLU A 280 9.49 18.68 8.74
N GLU A 281 9.85 18.23 9.95
CA GLU A 281 9.29 18.73 11.21
C GLU A 281 9.52 20.24 11.40
N ARG A 282 10.66 20.75 10.93
CA ARG A 282 11.01 22.18 11.02
C ARG A 282 10.52 22.98 9.80
N GLY A 283 9.92 22.33 8.81
CA GLY A 283 9.50 22.95 7.55
C GLY A 283 10.65 23.45 6.68
N HIS A 284 11.89 23.01 6.92
CA HIS A 284 13.07 23.43 6.19
C HIS A 284 13.44 22.37 5.16
N LEU A 285 12.79 22.42 3.99
CA LEU A 285 13.01 21.48 2.89
C LEU A 285 13.61 22.20 1.67
N PRO A 286 14.55 21.57 0.95
CA PRO A 286 15.14 22.13 -0.26
C PRO A 286 14.23 22.00 -1.48
N CYS A 287 13.10 21.30 -1.35
CA CYS A 287 12.21 20.91 -2.44
C CYS A 287 10.75 20.85 -1.98
N SER A 288 9.86 20.53 -2.91
CA SER A 288 8.46 20.27 -2.58
C SER A 288 8.30 19.02 -1.69
N PRO A 289 7.23 18.95 -0.86
CA PRO A 289 6.96 17.78 -0.02
C PRO A 289 6.82 16.47 -0.81
N GLU A 290 6.28 16.52 -2.03
CA GLU A 290 6.12 15.34 -2.90
C GLU A 290 7.47 14.74 -3.31
N ARG A 291 8.42 15.60 -3.71
CA ARG A 291 9.78 15.18 -4.07
C ARG A 291 10.53 14.63 -2.86
N TRP A 292 10.37 15.28 -1.71
CA TRP A 292 10.90 14.79 -0.44
C TRP A 292 10.35 13.40 -0.10
N ALA A 293 9.03 13.22 -0.17
CA ALA A 293 8.37 11.94 0.08
C ALA A 293 8.87 10.82 -0.84
N ALA A 294 9.20 11.11 -2.10
CA ALA A 294 9.77 10.12 -3.02
C ALA A 294 11.17 9.64 -2.57
N ILE A 295 12.04 10.54 -2.10
CA ILE A 295 13.34 10.15 -1.54
C ILE A 295 13.16 9.37 -0.23
N MET A 296 12.26 9.82 0.64
CA MET A 296 11.95 9.11 1.89
C MET A 296 11.39 7.72 1.64
N HIS A 297 10.52 7.55 0.64
CA HIS A 297 9.99 6.26 0.20
C HIS A 297 11.12 5.31 -0.21
N ARG A 298 12.10 5.79 -0.99
CA ARG A 298 13.31 5.03 -1.33
C ARG A 298 14.11 4.67 -0.08
N CYS A 299 14.36 5.61 0.83
CA CYS A 299 15.07 5.34 2.08
C CYS A 299 14.37 4.27 2.93
N HIS A 300 13.04 4.34 3.02
CA HIS A 300 12.22 3.35 3.71
C HIS A 300 12.39 1.95 3.11
N ALA A 301 12.43 1.84 1.78
CA ALA A 301 12.68 0.56 1.11
C ALA A 301 14.01 -0.08 1.56
N PHE A 302 15.09 0.70 1.61
CA PHE A 302 16.40 0.23 2.09
C PHE A 302 16.36 -0.22 3.56
N ALA A 303 15.70 0.57 4.41
CA ALA A 303 15.58 0.25 5.83
C ALA A 303 14.76 -1.04 6.05
N LEU A 304 13.66 -1.21 5.30
CA LEU A 304 12.83 -2.40 5.32
C LEU A 304 13.61 -3.64 4.84
N GLU A 305 14.35 -3.53 3.75
CA GLU A 305 15.22 -4.62 3.25
C GLU A 305 16.26 -5.05 4.29
N ALA A 306 16.95 -4.08 4.91
CA ALA A 306 17.94 -4.35 5.94
C ALA A 306 17.31 -5.00 7.18
N SER A 307 16.16 -4.48 7.62
CA SER A 307 15.39 -5.03 8.75
C SER A 307 14.94 -6.47 8.47
N LEU A 308 14.43 -6.76 7.27
CA LEU A 308 14.04 -8.11 6.86
C LEU A 308 15.21 -9.08 6.89
N ARG A 309 16.38 -8.69 6.38
CA ARG A 309 17.60 -9.52 6.44
C ARG A 309 18.03 -9.81 7.88
N ASP A 310 18.04 -8.79 8.73
CA ASP A 310 18.42 -8.95 10.13
C ASP A 310 17.46 -9.88 10.88
N GLN A 311 16.15 -9.70 10.66
CA GLN A 311 15.12 -10.56 11.24
C GLN A 311 15.20 -12.03 10.76
N LEU A 312 15.58 -12.25 9.49
CA LEU A 312 15.80 -13.60 8.95
C LEU A 312 17.10 -14.25 9.47
N ALA A 313 18.08 -13.47 9.91
CA ALA A 313 19.29 -13.97 10.54
C ALA A 313 19.09 -14.32 12.02
N ALA A 314 18.11 -13.70 12.68
CA ALA A 314 17.77 -13.93 14.09
C ALA A 314 16.70 -15.02 14.28
N PRO A 315 16.67 -15.70 15.45
CA PRO A 315 15.59 -16.62 15.78
C PRO A 315 14.27 -15.87 15.98
N ALA A 316 13.17 -16.40 15.43
CA ALA A 316 11.86 -15.77 15.46
C ALA A 316 11.18 -15.81 16.85
N LYS A 317 11.41 -14.77 17.66
CA LYS A 317 10.83 -14.63 19.00
C LYS A 317 9.66 -13.65 19.04
N THR A 318 9.72 -12.59 18.24
CA THR A 318 8.67 -11.57 18.18
C THR A 318 7.62 -11.90 17.10
N PRO A 319 6.40 -11.35 17.17
CA PRO A 319 5.40 -11.53 16.12
C PRO A 319 5.89 -11.09 14.74
N VAL A 320 6.59 -9.95 14.67
CA VAL A 320 7.17 -9.43 13.43
C VAL A 320 8.21 -10.39 12.85
N GLN A 321 9.13 -10.91 13.67
CA GLN A 321 10.10 -11.90 13.20
C GLN A 321 9.41 -13.18 12.73
N ARG A 322 8.36 -13.63 13.42
CA ARG A 322 7.59 -14.82 13.00
C ARG A 322 6.90 -14.59 11.66
N ALA A 323 6.27 -13.44 11.47
CA ALA A 323 5.67 -13.05 10.19
C ALA A 323 6.73 -12.99 9.08
N THR A 324 7.88 -12.37 9.33
CA THR A 324 9.00 -12.29 8.40
C THR A 324 9.48 -13.67 7.95
N TRP A 325 9.72 -14.58 8.89
CA TRP A 325 10.11 -15.95 8.57
C TRP A 325 9.00 -16.70 7.81
N PHE A 326 7.74 -16.55 8.22
CA PHE A 326 6.61 -17.20 7.55
C PHE A 326 6.40 -16.72 6.11
N LEU A 327 6.64 -15.45 5.82
CA LEU A 327 6.45 -14.87 4.49
C LEU A 327 7.70 -15.03 3.59
N PHE A 328 8.90 -14.92 4.14
CA PHE A 328 10.14 -14.79 3.34
C PHE A 328 11.17 -15.90 3.53
N ALA A 329 11.22 -16.60 4.66
CA ALA A 329 12.21 -17.67 4.84
C ALA A 329 11.91 -18.87 3.95
N ASP A 330 12.94 -19.64 3.59
CA ASP A 330 12.80 -20.89 2.84
C ASP A 330 12.36 -22.04 3.76
N LEU A 331 11.05 -22.08 4.03
CA LEU A 331 10.42 -23.10 4.85
C LEU A 331 9.69 -24.12 3.97
N SER A 332 9.82 -25.40 4.33
CA SER A 332 8.96 -26.45 3.76
C SER A 332 7.49 -26.21 4.11
N ASP A 333 6.57 -26.68 3.26
CA ASP A 333 5.12 -26.59 3.47
C ASP A 333 4.69 -27.13 4.86
N GLY A 334 5.36 -28.19 5.35
CA GLY A 334 5.10 -28.77 6.66
C GLY A 334 5.61 -27.93 7.84
N GLN A 335 6.69 -27.17 7.67
CA GLN A 335 7.17 -26.20 8.67
C GLN A 335 6.26 -24.97 8.70
N ARG A 336 5.89 -24.43 7.53
CA ARG A 336 4.94 -23.30 7.44
C ARG A 336 3.59 -23.65 8.07
N ARG A 337 3.13 -24.89 7.89
CA ARG A 337 1.88 -25.33 8.54
C ARG A 337 1.96 -25.29 10.06
N ARG A 338 3.07 -25.76 10.64
CA ARG A 338 3.27 -25.69 12.11
C ARG A 338 3.22 -24.26 12.60
N TRP A 339 3.91 -23.36 11.90
CA TRP A 339 3.90 -21.94 12.23
C TRP A 339 2.49 -21.35 12.16
N ALA A 340 1.78 -21.57 11.05
CA ALA A 340 0.40 -21.11 10.90
C ALA A 340 -0.55 -21.65 11.99
N ASP A 341 -0.31 -22.86 12.51
CA ASP A 341 -1.11 -23.45 13.59
C ASP A 341 -0.77 -22.88 14.98
N GLU A 342 0.42 -22.30 15.16
CA GLU A 342 0.90 -21.66 16.40
C GLU A 342 0.67 -20.14 16.42
N PHE A 343 0.39 -19.53 15.28
CA PHE A 343 0.20 -18.08 15.14
C PHE A 343 -1.00 -17.55 15.94
N THR A 344 -0.75 -16.48 16.69
CA THR A 344 -1.72 -15.66 17.39
C THR A 344 -2.32 -14.60 16.46
N ALA A 345 -3.30 -13.83 16.94
CA ALA A 345 -3.87 -12.71 16.18
C ALA A 345 -2.81 -11.65 15.85
N GLU A 346 -1.87 -11.39 16.77
CA GLU A 346 -0.76 -10.45 16.56
C GLU A 346 0.20 -10.92 15.46
N ASP A 347 0.47 -12.22 15.36
CA ASP A 347 1.31 -12.79 14.31
C ASP A 347 0.69 -12.62 12.93
N TRP A 348 -0.63 -12.85 12.83
CA TRP A 348 -1.36 -12.62 11.59
C TRP A 348 -1.45 -11.15 11.23
N GLN A 349 -1.61 -10.25 12.21
CA GLN A 349 -1.58 -8.81 11.96
C GLN A 349 -0.20 -8.37 11.46
N ALA A 350 0.88 -8.85 12.07
CA ALA A 350 2.23 -8.59 11.60
C ALA A 350 2.47 -9.11 10.17
N CYS A 351 1.81 -10.20 9.76
CA CYS A 351 1.84 -10.66 8.36
C CYS A 351 1.10 -9.69 7.41
N GLU A 352 -0.04 -9.13 7.83
CA GLU A 352 -0.77 -8.12 7.05
C GLU A 352 0.07 -6.86 6.89
N ASP A 353 0.58 -6.31 8.00
CA ASP A 353 1.37 -5.08 8.02
C ASP A 353 2.61 -5.25 7.12
N LEU A 354 3.32 -6.36 7.27
CA LEU A 354 4.53 -6.60 6.48
C LEU A 354 4.24 -6.87 5.00
N ALA A 355 3.13 -7.55 4.68
CA ALA A 355 2.72 -7.75 3.29
C ALA A 355 2.28 -6.43 2.64
N TYR A 356 1.62 -5.55 3.38
CA TYR A 356 1.24 -4.20 2.94
C TYR A 356 2.48 -3.35 2.67
N ASP A 357 3.41 -3.30 3.63
CA ASP A 357 4.66 -2.57 3.49
C ASP A 357 5.45 -3.06 2.27
N VAL A 358 5.60 -4.38 2.08
CA VAL A 358 6.34 -4.89 0.92
C VAL A 358 5.60 -4.67 -0.41
N ALA A 359 4.26 -4.63 -0.41
CA ALA A 359 3.48 -4.35 -1.61
C ALA A 359 3.67 -2.91 -2.12
N ASP A 360 3.92 -1.96 -1.21
CA ASP A 360 4.24 -0.57 -1.54
C ASP A 360 5.64 -0.40 -2.17
N HIS A 361 6.49 -1.43 -2.07
CA HIS A 361 7.88 -1.43 -2.57
C HIS A 361 8.16 -2.58 -3.56
N PRO A 362 7.75 -2.46 -4.85
CA PRO A 362 7.89 -3.53 -5.84
C PRO A 362 9.32 -4.05 -6.02
N GLN A 363 10.32 -3.18 -5.86
CA GLN A 363 11.74 -3.56 -5.88
C GLN A 363 12.08 -4.66 -4.88
N LEU A 364 11.51 -4.64 -3.67
CA LEU A 364 11.78 -5.62 -2.62
C LEU A 364 11.23 -6.99 -2.98
N SER A 365 10.05 -7.05 -3.61
CA SER A 365 9.46 -8.31 -4.06
C SER A 365 10.36 -9.08 -5.03
N THR A 366 11.08 -8.34 -5.89
CA THR A 366 12.01 -8.92 -6.89
C THR A 366 13.31 -9.40 -6.25
N VAL A 367 13.80 -8.70 -5.22
CA VAL A 367 15.03 -9.05 -4.50
C VAL A 367 14.82 -10.24 -3.56
N LEU A 368 13.68 -10.28 -2.87
CA LEU A 368 13.38 -11.30 -1.86
C LEU A 368 12.82 -12.61 -2.46
N GLN A 369 12.32 -12.58 -3.71
CA GLN A 369 11.85 -13.73 -4.50
C GLN A 369 11.04 -14.78 -3.71
N SER A 370 10.11 -14.37 -2.85
CA SER A 370 9.27 -15.33 -2.11
C SER A 370 7.98 -15.67 -2.87
N PRO A 371 7.78 -16.93 -3.29
CA PRO A 371 6.54 -17.35 -3.96
C PRO A 371 5.32 -17.40 -3.02
N TYR A 372 5.53 -17.30 -1.70
CA TYR A 372 4.47 -17.40 -0.71
C TYR A 372 3.77 -16.06 -0.44
N LEU A 373 4.42 -14.93 -0.72
CA LEU A 373 3.83 -13.60 -0.52
C LEU A 373 2.52 -13.40 -1.31
N ALA A 374 2.40 -13.97 -2.51
CA ALA A 374 1.19 -13.82 -3.33
C ALA A 374 -0.03 -14.65 -2.82
N GLY A 375 0.17 -15.59 -1.88
CA GLY A 375 -0.86 -16.55 -1.49
C GLY A 375 -0.94 -16.87 0.00
N TRP A 376 -0.25 -16.10 0.85
CA TRP A 376 -0.14 -16.38 2.27
C TRP A 376 -1.49 -16.31 3.01
N HIS A 377 -2.42 -15.46 2.55
CA HIS A 377 -3.78 -15.35 3.10
C HIS A 377 -4.55 -16.68 3.13
N ALA A 378 -4.22 -17.64 2.26
CA ALA A 378 -4.84 -18.97 2.26
C ALA A 378 -4.52 -19.77 3.54
N TRP A 379 -3.46 -19.40 4.27
CA TRP A 379 -3.03 -20.06 5.50
C TRP A 379 -3.70 -19.49 6.75
N LYS A 380 -4.25 -18.28 6.68
CA LYS A 380 -4.91 -17.60 7.80
C LYS A 380 -6.21 -18.34 8.16
N PRO A 381 -6.41 -18.77 9.42
CA PRO A 381 -7.65 -19.39 9.83
C PRO A 381 -8.78 -18.36 9.77
N ARG A 382 -9.88 -18.67 9.08
CA ARG A 382 -11.09 -17.86 9.13
C ARG A 382 -11.98 -18.35 10.27
N GLY A 383 -12.46 -17.46 11.13
CA GLY A 383 -13.26 -17.82 12.31
C GLY A 383 -14.62 -18.47 11.98
N GLY A 384 -15.20 -19.18 12.95
CA GLY A 384 -16.63 -19.55 12.94
C GLY A 384 -17.04 -20.83 12.19
N TYR A 385 -16.13 -21.57 11.56
CA TYR A 385 -16.50 -22.78 10.78
C TYR A 385 -16.91 -23.99 11.62
N TRP A 386 -16.42 -24.13 12.85
CA TRP A 386 -16.75 -25.26 13.73
C TRP A 386 -18.25 -25.40 13.98
N ARG A 387 -18.97 -24.26 14.08
CA ARG A 387 -20.44 -24.23 14.21
C ARG A 387 -21.12 -24.90 13.03
N TRP A 388 -20.69 -24.57 11.80
CA TRP A 388 -21.25 -25.16 10.58
C TRP A 388 -20.87 -26.62 10.39
N GLY A 389 -19.66 -27.01 10.80
CA GLY A 389 -19.24 -28.41 10.79
C GLY A 389 -20.11 -29.27 11.71
N TYR A 390 -20.38 -28.77 12.92
CA TYR A 390 -21.29 -29.41 13.86
C TYR A 390 -22.70 -29.57 13.28
N VAL A 391 -23.28 -28.49 12.72
CA VAL A 391 -24.63 -28.52 12.12
C VAL A 391 -24.70 -29.53 10.96
N TYR A 392 -23.67 -29.58 10.10
CA TYR A 392 -23.60 -30.52 8.99
C TYR A 392 -23.59 -31.98 9.48
N VAL A 393 -22.69 -32.32 10.42
CA VAL A 393 -22.59 -33.69 10.95
C VAL A 393 -23.87 -34.08 11.69
N TRP A 394 -24.43 -33.15 12.48
CA TRP A 394 -25.70 -33.34 13.16
C TRP A 394 -26.84 -33.64 12.20
N ALA A 395 -26.98 -32.86 11.12
CA ALA A 395 -28.03 -33.05 10.13
C ALA A 395 -27.91 -34.40 9.41
N MET A 396 -26.69 -34.82 9.04
CA MET A 396 -26.45 -36.10 8.37
C MET A 396 -26.75 -37.30 9.28
N LEU A 397 -26.31 -37.25 10.53
CA LEU A 397 -26.57 -38.31 11.51
C LEU A 397 -28.06 -38.40 11.85
N SER A 398 -28.72 -37.26 12.09
CA SER A 398 -30.15 -37.19 12.39
C SER A 398 -31.00 -37.69 11.22
N LEU A 399 -30.64 -37.32 9.99
CA LEU A 399 -31.31 -37.79 8.77
C LEU A 399 -31.18 -39.32 8.60
N THR A 400 -29.98 -39.86 8.80
CA THR A 400 -29.73 -41.30 8.69
C THR A 400 -30.54 -42.07 9.72
N LEU A 401 -30.51 -41.64 10.99
CA LEU A 401 -31.30 -42.24 12.06
C LEU A 401 -32.79 -42.20 11.74
N SER A 402 -33.30 -41.06 11.28
CA SER A 402 -34.71 -40.91 10.91
C SER A 402 -35.13 -41.88 9.80
N ILE A 403 -34.30 -42.07 8.76
CA ILE A 403 -34.57 -43.02 7.66
C ILE A 403 -34.61 -44.46 8.18
N THR A 404 -33.70 -44.83 9.09
CA THR A 404 -33.64 -46.18 9.64
C THR A 404 -34.85 -46.50 10.53
N GLN A 405 -35.33 -45.52 11.29
CA GLN A 405 -36.47 -45.66 12.20
C GLN A 405 -37.82 -45.80 11.47
N VAL A 406 -37.99 -45.13 10.32
CA VAL A 406 -39.22 -45.24 9.51
C VAL A 406 -39.38 -46.62 8.84
N LYS A 407 -38.28 -47.35 8.66
CA LYS A 407 -38.29 -48.63 7.93
C LYS A 407 -38.78 -49.81 8.78
N ASP A 408 -38.65 -49.77 10.11
CA ASP A 408 -39.05 -50.88 10.98
C ASP A 408 -40.44 -50.64 11.59
N PRO A 409 -41.52 -51.21 11.01
CA PRO A 409 -42.89 -50.93 11.44
C PRO A 409 -43.21 -51.43 12.86
N ARG A 410 -42.36 -52.27 13.47
CA ARG A 410 -42.56 -52.80 14.83
C ARG A 410 -42.20 -51.78 15.91
N HIS A 411 -41.19 -50.93 15.68
CA HIS A 411 -40.82 -49.86 16.61
C HIS A 411 -41.83 -48.69 16.63
N ILE A 412 -42.44 -48.39 15.48
CA ILE A 412 -43.50 -47.37 15.32
C ILE A 412 -44.77 -47.73 16.12
N LEU A 413 -44.93 -49.01 16.48
CA LEU A 413 -46.10 -49.58 17.13
C LEU A 413 -46.04 -49.56 18.66
N GLU A 414 -44.85 -49.60 19.25
CA GLU A 414 -44.65 -49.71 20.71
C GLU A 414 -44.19 -48.39 21.34
N GLU A 415 -43.46 -47.53 20.60
CA GLU A 415 -43.00 -46.24 21.10
C GLU A 415 -43.84 -45.06 20.55
N SER A 416 -43.95 -43.99 21.33
CA SER A 416 -44.67 -42.80 20.89
C SER A 416 -43.97 -42.12 19.71
N LEU A 417 -44.74 -41.74 18.69
CA LEU A 417 -44.27 -41.04 17.48
C LEU A 417 -43.38 -39.82 17.78
N SER A 418 -43.57 -39.17 18.93
CA SER A 418 -42.72 -38.09 19.41
C SER A 418 -41.30 -38.55 19.77
N ILE A 419 -41.14 -39.72 20.41
CA ILE A 419 -39.82 -40.29 20.74
C ILE A 419 -39.09 -40.73 19.46
N LEU A 420 -39.81 -41.29 18.48
CA LEU A 420 -39.22 -41.73 17.21
C LEU A 420 -38.72 -40.57 16.34
N LEU A 421 -39.46 -39.46 16.29
CA LEU A 421 -39.15 -38.29 15.45
C LEU A 421 -38.23 -37.28 16.15
N LEU A 422 -38.40 -37.05 17.47
CA LEU A 422 -37.54 -36.12 18.23
C LEU A 422 -36.34 -36.82 18.88
N GLY A 423 -36.36 -38.13 19.08
CA GLY A 423 -35.27 -38.88 19.71
C GLY A 423 -33.90 -38.65 19.06
N PRO A 424 -33.77 -38.71 17.72
CA PRO A 424 -32.52 -38.37 17.03
C PRO A 424 -32.06 -36.92 17.28
N PHE A 425 -33.00 -35.98 17.45
CA PHE A 425 -32.70 -34.58 17.73
C PHE A 425 -32.11 -34.36 19.14
N PHE A 426 -32.30 -35.29 20.08
CA PHE A 426 -31.69 -35.23 21.42
C PHE A 426 -30.48 -36.14 21.58
N LEU A 427 -30.51 -37.34 21.00
CA LEU A 427 -29.42 -38.32 21.08
C LEU A 427 -28.17 -37.86 20.31
N VAL A 428 -28.36 -37.30 19.11
CA VAL A 428 -27.23 -36.89 18.25
C VAL A 428 -26.44 -35.72 18.89
N PRO A 429 -27.06 -34.66 19.42
CA PRO A 429 -26.31 -33.63 20.16
C PRO A 429 -25.50 -34.17 21.34
N LEU A 430 -26.06 -35.10 22.13
CA LEU A 430 -25.33 -35.71 23.24
C LEU A 430 -24.08 -36.47 22.76
N LEU A 431 -24.21 -37.23 21.68
CA LEU A 431 -23.07 -37.89 21.03
C LEU A 431 -22.04 -36.87 20.53
N LEU A 432 -22.50 -35.75 19.96
CA LEU A 432 -21.62 -34.73 19.43
C LEU A 432 -20.89 -33.92 20.52
N ILE A 433 -21.41 -33.83 21.74
CA ILE A 433 -20.68 -33.24 22.88
C ILE A 433 -19.43 -34.08 23.19
N VAL A 434 -19.57 -35.42 23.24
CA VAL A 434 -18.42 -36.31 23.46
C VAL A 434 -17.46 -36.25 22.26
N ALA A 435 -18.00 -36.26 21.04
CA ALA A 435 -17.20 -36.15 19.83
C ALA A 435 -16.44 -34.80 19.75
N TYR A 436 -17.01 -33.71 20.26
CA TYR A 436 -16.37 -32.41 20.31
C TYR A 436 -15.08 -32.44 21.13
N TRP A 437 -15.12 -33.02 22.34
CA TRP A 437 -13.92 -33.18 23.17
C TRP A 437 -12.86 -34.06 22.50
N LEU A 438 -13.28 -35.19 21.92
CA LEU A 438 -12.36 -36.09 21.21
C LEU A 438 -11.72 -35.40 19.99
N MET A 439 -12.50 -34.59 19.26
CA MET A 439 -12.02 -33.80 18.13
C MET A 439 -11.05 -32.69 18.54
N HIS A 440 -11.25 -32.09 19.71
CA HIS A 440 -10.31 -31.10 20.23
C HIS A 440 -8.95 -31.76 20.51
N LEU A 441 -8.96 -32.87 21.26
CA LEU A 441 -7.75 -33.66 21.53
C LEU A 441 -7.07 -34.16 20.25
N TRP A 442 -7.85 -34.62 19.27
CA TRP A 442 -7.34 -35.03 17.96
C TRP A 442 -6.70 -33.86 17.19
N THR A 443 -7.30 -32.68 17.27
CA THR A 443 -6.76 -31.47 16.63
C THR A 443 -5.40 -31.11 17.22
N ASP A 444 -5.23 -31.21 18.54
CA ASP A 444 -3.95 -30.93 19.19
C ASP A 444 -2.89 -31.97 18.81
N LEU A 445 -3.27 -33.26 18.78
CA LEU A 445 -2.36 -34.32 18.34
C LEU A 445 -1.93 -34.14 16.88
N THR A 446 -2.84 -33.75 15.99
CA THR A 446 -2.53 -33.54 14.57
C THR A 446 -1.67 -32.30 14.31
N ARG A 447 -1.68 -31.28 15.19
CA ARG A 447 -0.74 -30.15 15.11
C ARG A 447 0.70 -30.60 15.33
N LEU A 448 0.94 -31.51 16.27
CA LEU A 448 2.28 -32.09 16.49
C LEU A 448 2.77 -32.88 15.27
N LEU A 449 1.85 -33.49 14.53
CA LEU A 449 2.11 -34.26 13.31
C LEU A 449 1.98 -33.43 12.03
N ALA A 450 1.89 -32.09 12.09
CA ALA A 450 1.53 -31.27 10.94
C ALA A 450 2.45 -31.45 9.72
N SER A 451 3.77 -31.60 9.92
CA SER A 451 4.69 -31.84 8.80
C SER A 451 4.47 -33.21 8.14
N VAL A 452 4.14 -34.23 8.94
CA VAL A 452 3.79 -35.57 8.44
C VAL A 452 2.44 -35.54 7.73
N ASP A 453 1.45 -34.83 8.28
CA ASP A 453 0.13 -34.69 7.69
C ASP A 453 0.20 -34.01 6.32
N VAL A 454 0.98 -32.93 6.19
CA VAL A 454 1.18 -32.25 4.90
C VAL A 454 1.84 -33.17 3.87
N ALA A 455 2.87 -33.93 4.25
CA ALA A 455 3.52 -34.88 3.35
C ALA A 455 2.58 -36.02 2.93
N LEU A 456 1.85 -36.61 3.88
CA LEU A 456 0.87 -37.67 3.63
C LEU A 456 -0.28 -37.17 2.75
N SER A 457 -0.74 -35.94 2.99
CA SER A 457 -1.78 -35.29 2.19
C SER A 457 -1.30 -35.04 0.77
N ALA A 458 -0.08 -34.54 0.59
CA ALA A 458 0.50 -34.33 -0.74
C ALA A 458 0.66 -35.63 -1.53
N PHE A 459 0.84 -36.76 -0.83
CA PHE A 459 0.93 -38.09 -1.45
C PHE A 459 -0.44 -38.66 -1.82
N LEU A 460 -1.45 -38.55 -0.94
CA LEU A 460 -2.76 -39.22 -1.12
C LEU A 460 -3.84 -38.35 -1.77
N LEU A 461 -3.76 -37.02 -1.65
CA LEU A 461 -4.79 -36.10 -2.14
C LEU A 461 -4.34 -35.34 -3.39
N PRO A 462 -5.28 -35.01 -4.30
CA PRO A 462 -5.02 -34.08 -5.39
C PRO A 462 -4.52 -32.72 -4.92
N LYS A 463 -3.61 -32.11 -5.71
CA LYS A 463 -2.97 -30.81 -5.40
C LYS A 463 -3.96 -29.65 -5.18
N TYR A 464 -5.12 -29.68 -5.82
CA TYR A 464 -6.15 -28.63 -5.66
C TYR A 464 -6.83 -28.66 -4.28
N LEU A 465 -6.82 -29.80 -3.60
CA LEU A 465 -7.34 -29.94 -2.23
C LEU A 465 -6.28 -29.53 -1.21
N THR A 466 -5.05 -30.00 -1.36
CA THR A 466 -3.99 -29.81 -0.36
C THR A 466 -3.43 -28.40 -0.33
N ARG A 467 -3.35 -27.72 -1.49
CA ARG A 467 -2.87 -26.33 -1.63
C ARG A 467 -1.61 -26.05 -0.81
N ARG A 468 -0.57 -26.88 -1.01
CA ARG A 468 0.72 -26.76 -0.31
C ARG A 468 0.62 -26.77 1.23
N GLY A 469 -0.43 -27.38 1.80
CA GLY A 469 -0.63 -27.48 3.26
C GLY A 469 -1.62 -26.48 3.85
N SER A 470 -2.03 -25.45 3.10
CA SER A 470 -3.10 -24.51 3.52
C SER A 470 -4.51 -25.11 3.40
N GLY A 471 -4.67 -26.14 2.58
CA GLY A 471 -5.97 -26.72 2.24
C GLY A 471 -6.39 -27.92 3.10
N VAL A 472 -7.07 -28.88 2.45
CA VAL A 472 -7.53 -30.11 3.10
C VAL A 472 -6.35 -31.02 3.38
N LEU A 473 -6.32 -31.53 4.61
CA LEU A 473 -5.33 -32.45 5.12
C LEU A 473 -5.96 -33.80 5.50
N MET A 474 -5.18 -34.87 5.32
CA MET A 474 -5.59 -36.25 5.54
C MET A 474 -5.92 -36.54 7.00
N LEU A 475 -4.98 -36.31 7.91
CA LEU A 475 -5.17 -36.61 9.34
C LEU A 475 -6.13 -35.61 9.99
N ARG A 476 -6.07 -34.35 9.58
CA ARG A 476 -6.91 -33.31 10.22
C ARG A 476 -8.36 -33.29 9.75
N HIS A 477 -8.65 -33.65 8.49
CA HIS A 477 -10.00 -33.50 7.92
C HIS A 477 -10.59 -34.81 7.40
N VAL A 478 -9.81 -35.61 6.66
CA VAL A 478 -10.33 -36.83 6.03
C VAL A 478 -10.52 -37.94 7.07
N PHE A 479 -9.52 -38.20 7.91
CA PHE A 479 -9.59 -39.26 8.91
C PHE A 479 -10.75 -39.07 9.91
N PRO A 480 -10.97 -37.87 10.51
CA PRO A 480 -12.10 -37.65 11.40
C PRO A 480 -13.46 -37.83 10.72
N SER A 481 -13.56 -37.56 9.42
CA SER A 481 -14.80 -37.77 8.67
C SER A 481 -15.21 -39.24 8.54
N LEU A 482 -14.29 -40.18 8.78
CA LEU A 482 -14.58 -41.61 8.80
C LEU A 482 -15.43 -42.02 10.01
N ILE A 483 -15.38 -41.27 11.11
CA ILE A 483 -16.15 -41.57 12.33
C ILE A 483 -17.67 -41.42 12.08
N PRO A 484 -18.20 -40.26 11.65
CA PRO A 484 -19.62 -40.14 11.33
C PRO A 484 -20.02 -41.03 10.15
N ALA A 485 -19.14 -41.27 9.18
CA ALA A 485 -19.42 -42.20 8.09
C ALA A 485 -19.55 -43.65 8.58
N GLY A 486 -18.72 -44.08 9.53
CA GLY A 486 -18.80 -45.39 10.18
C GLY A 486 -20.08 -45.55 10.99
N LEU A 487 -20.51 -44.50 11.71
CA LEU A 487 -21.80 -44.48 12.40
C LEU A 487 -22.97 -44.58 11.41
N VAL A 488 -22.95 -43.81 10.33
CA VAL A 488 -23.95 -43.87 9.25
C VAL A 488 -24.00 -45.28 8.66
N TYR A 489 -22.85 -45.90 8.38
CA TYR A 489 -22.78 -47.27 7.87
C TYR A 489 -23.35 -48.29 8.89
N LEU A 490 -23.00 -48.15 10.17
CA LEU A 490 -23.45 -49.05 11.23
C LEU A 490 -24.97 -48.97 11.44
N TRP A 491 -25.53 -47.77 11.47
CA TRP A 491 -26.97 -47.55 11.64
C TRP A 491 -27.76 -47.94 10.39
N SER A 492 -27.17 -47.79 9.20
CA SER A 492 -27.79 -48.19 7.93
C SER A 492 -27.70 -49.67 7.61
N LYS A 493 -27.16 -50.54 8.49
CA LYS A 493 -27.14 -52.00 8.29
C LYS A 493 -28.54 -52.62 8.11
N THR A 494 -29.57 -51.95 8.59
CA THR A 494 -30.98 -52.34 8.40
C THR A 494 -31.52 -51.97 7.01
N LEU A 495 -30.80 -51.13 6.25
CA LEU A 495 -31.12 -50.73 4.88
C LEU A 495 -30.52 -51.76 3.88
N PRO A 496 -30.96 -51.77 2.61
CA PRO A 496 -30.36 -52.64 1.60
C PRO A 496 -28.84 -52.41 1.52
N PRO A 497 -28.02 -53.48 1.37
CA PRO A 497 -26.55 -53.40 1.46
C PRO A 497 -25.87 -52.28 0.66
N PRO A 498 -26.26 -51.96 -0.60
CA PRO A 498 -25.59 -50.89 -1.33
C PRO A 498 -25.91 -49.50 -0.77
N LEU A 499 -27.08 -49.32 -0.15
CA LEU A 499 -27.58 -48.01 0.26
C LEU A 499 -26.83 -47.47 1.48
N GLY A 500 -26.48 -48.34 2.44
CA GLY A 500 -25.68 -47.94 3.60
C GLY A 500 -24.26 -47.52 3.24
N LEU A 501 -23.61 -48.23 2.31
CA LEU A 501 -22.30 -47.85 1.77
C LEU A 501 -22.34 -46.52 1.03
N VAL A 502 -23.37 -46.30 0.21
CA VAL A 502 -23.56 -45.03 -0.52
C VAL A 502 -23.75 -43.87 0.46
N LEU A 503 -24.58 -44.04 1.50
CA LEU A 503 -24.77 -43.00 2.52
C LEU A 503 -23.47 -42.68 3.27
N ALA A 504 -22.70 -43.69 3.67
CA ALA A 504 -21.41 -43.50 4.32
C ALA A 504 -20.40 -42.77 3.41
N LEU A 505 -20.34 -43.15 2.13
CA LEU A 505 -19.49 -42.48 1.14
C LEU A 505 -19.89 -41.02 0.92
N ILE A 506 -21.18 -40.71 0.83
CA ILE A 506 -21.69 -39.34 0.72
C ILE A 506 -21.29 -38.52 1.95
N THR A 507 -21.33 -39.10 3.15
CA THR A 507 -20.90 -38.43 4.39
C THR A 507 -19.42 -38.06 4.34
N VAL A 508 -18.53 -38.97 3.93
CA VAL A 508 -17.08 -38.67 3.78
C VAL A 508 -16.86 -37.60 2.71
N LEU A 509 -17.42 -37.77 1.51
CA LEU A 509 -17.23 -36.83 0.40
C LEU A 509 -17.78 -35.43 0.74
N GLY A 510 -18.93 -35.37 1.41
CA GLY A 510 -19.53 -34.12 1.86
C GLY A 510 -18.72 -33.44 2.95
N ALA A 511 -18.16 -34.19 3.91
CA ALA A 511 -17.26 -33.64 4.93
C ALA A 511 -15.93 -33.13 4.34
N VAL A 512 -15.34 -33.86 3.38
CA VAL A 512 -14.13 -33.41 2.66
C VAL A 512 -14.41 -32.17 1.81
N HIS A 513 -15.56 -32.14 1.14
CA HIS A 513 -15.98 -30.96 0.40
C HIS A 513 -16.20 -29.75 1.32
N PHE A 514 -16.87 -29.96 2.46
CA PHE A 514 -17.04 -28.94 3.49
C PHE A 514 -15.69 -28.40 3.98
N ALA A 515 -14.75 -29.30 4.30
CA ALA A 515 -13.40 -28.91 4.68
C ALA A 515 -12.70 -28.10 3.57
N ASN A 516 -12.87 -28.48 2.30
CA ASN A 516 -12.30 -27.74 1.17
C ASN A 516 -12.89 -26.33 1.02
N VAL A 517 -14.20 -26.15 1.26
CA VAL A 517 -14.89 -24.85 1.24
C VAL A 517 -14.38 -23.97 2.39
N VAL A 518 -14.35 -24.52 3.61
CA VAL A 518 -13.89 -23.80 4.80
C VAL A 518 -12.43 -23.37 4.67
N THR A 519 -11.56 -24.25 4.17
CA THR A 519 -10.13 -23.96 3.99
C THR A 519 -9.85 -23.02 2.81
N ARG A 520 -10.84 -22.67 1.99
CA ARG A 520 -10.75 -21.54 1.03
C ARG A 520 -11.17 -20.22 1.66
N GLY A 521 -11.91 -20.30 2.76
CA GLY A 521 -12.52 -19.17 3.43
C GLY A 521 -13.88 -18.77 2.89
N ASP A 522 -14.48 -19.61 2.07
CA ASP A 522 -15.85 -19.43 1.61
C ASP A 522 -16.82 -19.72 2.76
N SER A 523 -17.91 -18.96 2.85
CA SER A 523 -18.92 -19.20 3.88
C SER A 523 -19.66 -20.51 3.59
N PRO A 524 -19.75 -21.46 4.55
CA PRO A 524 -20.50 -22.70 4.34
C PRO A 524 -22.01 -22.46 4.17
N ALA A 525 -22.52 -21.34 4.69
CA ALA A 525 -23.91 -20.93 4.54
C ALA A 525 -24.29 -20.72 3.06
N SER A 526 -23.42 -20.08 2.27
CA SER A 526 -23.65 -19.86 0.84
C SER A 526 -23.78 -21.17 0.05
N TRP A 527 -23.11 -22.23 0.49
CA TRP A 527 -23.23 -23.57 -0.09
C TRP A 527 -24.59 -24.19 0.21
N VAL A 528 -25.05 -24.11 1.46
CA VAL A 528 -26.39 -24.59 1.88
C VAL A 528 -27.48 -23.81 1.14
N GLU A 529 -27.38 -22.49 1.09
CA GLU A 529 -28.32 -21.61 0.38
C GLU A 529 -28.33 -21.89 -1.13
N SER A 530 -27.17 -22.06 -1.76
CA SER A 530 -27.07 -22.38 -3.18
C SER A 530 -27.58 -23.79 -3.51
N GLY A 531 -27.41 -24.75 -2.59
CA GLY A 531 -27.96 -26.09 -2.69
C GLY A 531 -29.48 -26.07 -2.59
N LEU A 532 -30.00 -25.38 -1.57
CA LEU A 532 -31.43 -25.20 -1.34
C LEU A 532 -32.08 -24.43 -2.50
N TYR A 533 -31.46 -23.35 -2.97
CA TYR A 533 -31.92 -22.57 -4.11
C TYR A 533 -31.94 -23.39 -5.41
N ARG A 534 -30.90 -24.21 -5.68
CA ARG A 534 -30.89 -25.13 -6.83
C ARG A 534 -31.99 -26.20 -6.73
N LEU A 535 -32.24 -26.72 -5.53
CA LEU A 535 -33.31 -27.68 -5.26
C LEU A 535 -34.70 -27.05 -5.47
N LEU A 536 -34.90 -25.84 -4.95
CA LEU A 536 -36.13 -25.05 -5.09
C LEU A 536 -36.39 -24.59 -6.53
N ARG A 537 -35.32 -24.25 -7.28
CA ARG A 537 -35.39 -23.84 -8.70
C ARG A 537 -35.80 -24.99 -9.61
N HIS A 538 -35.47 -26.23 -9.27
CA HIS A 538 -35.94 -27.40 -10.02
C HIS A 538 -37.33 -27.84 -9.54
N ARG A 539 -38.37 -27.12 -9.99
CA ARG A 539 -39.79 -27.42 -9.70
C ARG A 539 -40.17 -28.89 -9.85
N ARG A 540 -39.58 -29.63 -10.81
CA ARG A 540 -39.80 -31.09 -10.95
C ARG A 540 -39.22 -31.91 -9.80
N ARG A 541 -37.98 -31.63 -9.38
CA ARG A 541 -37.34 -32.33 -8.25
C ARG A 541 -37.98 -31.94 -6.93
N MET A 542 -38.36 -30.67 -6.76
CA MET A 542 -39.08 -30.23 -5.57
C MET A 542 -40.46 -30.89 -5.49
N LYS A 543 -41.21 -30.98 -6.60
CA LYS A 543 -42.45 -31.78 -6.67
C LYS A 543 -42.22 -33.26 -6.38
N GLN A 544 -41.12 -33.85 -6.83
CA GLN A 544 -40.78 -35.25 -6.53
C GLN A 544 -40.44 -35.45 -5.06
N VAL A 545 -39.64 -34.58 -4.45
CA VAL A 545 -39.32 -34.64 -3.01
C VAL A 545 -40.57 -34.39 -2.18
N LEU A 546 -41.40 -33.41 -2.54
CA LEU A 546 -42.66 -33.13 -1.88
C LEU A 546 -43.67 -34.28 -2.07
N ALA A 547 -43.68 -34.94 -3.23
CA ALA A 547 -44.53 -36.11 -3.50
C ALA A 547 -44.03 -37.38 -2.80
N ILE A 548 -42.72 -37.55 -2.63
CA ILE A 548 -42.14 -38.63 -1.83
C ILE A 548 -42.44 -38.37 -0.34
N PHE A 549 -42.28 -37.13 0.13
CA PHE A 549 -42.59 -36.74 1.50
C PHE A 549 -44.09 -36.83 1.78
N ALA A 550 -44.94 -36.29 0.89
CA ALA A 550 -46.38 -36.43 0.96
C ALA A 550 -46.79 -37.89 0.84
N GLY A 551 -46.19 -38.67 -0.06
CA GLY A 551 -46.43 -40.11 -0.18
C GLY A 551 -46.04 -40.87 1.09
N LEU A 552 -44.93 -40.51 1.74
CA LEU A 552 -44.51 -41.07 3.02
C LEU A 552 -45.51 -40.69 4.12
N VAL A 553 -45.90 -39.41 4.21
CA VAL A 553 -46.88 -38.91 5.18
C VAL A 553 -48.26 -39.54 4.95
N THR A 554 -48.73 -39.62 3.70
CA THR A 554 -50.00 -40.25 3.34
C THR A 554 -49.95 -41.75 3.59
N LEU A 555 -48.84 -42.44 3.33
CA LEU A 555 -48.70 -43.87 3.62
C LEU A 555 -48.62 -44.13 5.14
N ILE A 556 -48.05 -43.19 5.91
CA ILE A 556 -48.08 -43.18 7.37
C ILE A 556 -49.51 -42.94 7.89
N VAL A 557 -50.22 -41.93 7.36
CA VAL A 557 -51.61 -41.57 7.73
C VAL A 557 -52.61 -42.65 7.33
N LEU A 558 -52.47 -43.23 6.13
CA LEU A 558 -53.34 -44.30 5.64
C LEU A 558 -53.16 -45.58 6.48
N ARG A 559 -51.93 -45.89 6.91
CA ARG A 559 -51.66 -46.97 7.88
C ARG A 559 -52.14 -46.68 9.30
N LEU A 560 -52.33 -45.42 9.67
CA LEU A 560 -52.90 -44.98 10.96
C LEU A 560 -54.43 -45.01 10.95
N VAL A 561 -55.07 -44.68 9.83
CA VAL A 561 -56.52 -44.55 9.69
C VAL A 561 -57.20 -45.88 9.33
N PHE A 562 -56.53 -46.73 8.54
CA PHE A 562 -57.07 -48.04 8.14
C PHE A 562 -56.52 -49.19 9.00
N ARG A 563 -56.30 -48.91 10.28
CA ARG A 563 -56.00 -49.91 11.30
C ARG A 563 -57.08 -49.94 12.34
#